data_AF-A0A090MU60-F1
#
_entry.id   AF-A0A090MU60-F1
#
_cell.length_a   1.000
_cell.length_b   1.000
_cell.length_c   1.000
_cell.angle_alpha   90.00
_cell.angle_beta   90.00
_cell.angle_gamma   90.00
#
_symmetry.space_group_name_H-M   'P 1'
#
loop_
_entity.id
_entity.type
_entity.pdbx_description
1 polymer ?
#
loop_
_entity_poly.entity_id
_entity_poly.type
_entity_poly.pdbx_seq_one_letter_code
_entity_poly.pdbx_strand_id
1 'polypeptide(L)'
;MIEAWLIIARFLHYLATTTLAGLSLFPLYAFAGAEPDVLGRWRHRWLLWTAVAALFSGLCWFAFAAANMSGSISDLVDAEAVWAVVHDTVFGQVWTLRMLLAVLTVGVAARGLRSKAAAHRRN
;
A
#
# COMPACT_ATOMS: atom_id res chain seq x y z
N MET A 1 -20.69 -10.94 -9.85
CA MET A 1 -19.46 -10.55 -10.59
C MET A 1 -18.54 -9.63 -9.77
N ILE A 2 -19.07 -8.76 -8.91
CA ILE A 2 -18.29 -7.89 -8.00
C ILE A 2 -17.38 -8.71 -7.05
N GLU A 3 -17.87 -9.85 -6.57
CA GLU A 3 -17.11 -10.78 -5.70
C GLU A 3 -15.76 -11.23 -6.28
N ALA A 4 -15.68 -11.50 -7.59
CA ALA A 4 -14.42 -11.90 -8.23
C ALA A 4 -13.38 -10.77 -8.22
N TRP A 5 -13.83 -9.54 -8.46
CA TRP A 5 -12.99 -8.34 -8.41
C TRP A 5 -12.54 -8.01 -6.99
N LEU A 6 -13.41 -8.22 -6.00
CA LEU A 6 -13.06 -8.15 -4.58
C LEU A 6 -11.96 -9.13 -4.20
N ILE A 7 -12.09 -10.38 -4.65
CA ILE A 7 -11.09 -11.42 -4.40
C ILE A 7 -9.76 -10.99 -5.01
N ILE A 8 -9.73 -10.58 -6.27
CA ILE A 8 -8.51 -10.13 -6.96
C ILE A 8 -7.88 -8.92 -6.25
N ALA A 9 -8.68 -7.92 -5.88
CA ALA A 9 -8.19 -6.73 -5.18
C ALA A 9 -7.56 -7.11 -3.82
N ARG A 10 -8.20 -8.01 -3.07
CA ARG A 10 -7.69 -8.52 -1.80
C ARG A 10 -6.41 -9.31 -1.97
N PHE A 11 -6.33 -10.19 -2.97
CA PHE A 11 -5.10 -10.93 -3.28
C PHE A 11 -3.95 -9.99 -3.67
N LEU A 12 -4.21 -9.01 -4.52
CA LEU A 12 -3.21 -8.01 -4.90
C LEU A 12 -2.73 -7.20 -3.70
N HIS A 13 -3.66 -6.83 -2.80
CA HIS A 13 -3.32 -6.14 -1.57
C HIS A 13 -2.44 -7.00 -0.66
N TYR A 14 -2.80 -8.27 -0.44
CA TYR A 14 -1.99 -9.18 0.37
C TYR A 14 -0.60 -9.41 -0.22
N LEU A 15 -0.52 -9.59 -1.53
CA LEU A 15 0.76 -9.73 -2.23
C LEU A 15 1.61 -8.47 -2.01
N ALA A 16 1.05 -7.28 -2.26
CA ALA A 16 1.76 -6.02 -2.08
C ALA A 16 2.25 -5.83 -0.65
N THR A 17 1.39 -6.06 0.36
CA THR A 17 1.78 -5.89 1.77
C THR A 17 2.82 -6.92 2.22
N THR A 18 2.72 -8.17 1.74
CA THR A 18 3.66 -9.24 2.10
C THR A 18 5.03 -8.98 1.46
N THR A 19 5.06 -8.60 0.18
CA THR A 19 6.32 -8.22 -0.49
C THR A 19 6.93 -6.98 0.16
N LEU A 20 6.12 -5.99 0.53
CA LEU A 20 6.58 -4.78 1.24
C LEU A 20 7.21 -5.13 2.59
N ALA A 21 6.59 -6.01 3.38
CA ALA A 21 7.14 -6.49 4.64
C ALA A 21 8.44 -7.27 4.41
N GLY A 22 8.46 -8.20 3.45
CA GLY A 22 9.64 -8.99 3.09
C GLY A 22 10.83 -8.11 2.68
N LEU A 23 10.62 -7.14 1.77
CA LEU A 23 11.66 -6.21 1.34
C LEU A 23 12.16 -5.28 2.45
N SER A 24 11.29 -4.96 3.43
CA SER A 24 11.65 -4.10 4.56
C SER A 24 12.52 -4.85 5.57
N LEU A 25 12.19 -6.11 5.82
CA LEU A 25 12.89 -6.97 6.78
C LEU A 25 14.12 -7.67 6.17
N PHE A 26 14.21 -7.75 4.83
CA PHE A 26 15.29 -8.42 4.11
C PHE A 26 16.70 -8.10 4.65
N PRO A 27 17.07 -6.82 4.90
CA PRO A 27 18.41 -6.50 5.39
C PRO A 27 18.72 -7.04 6.78
N LEU A 28 17.71 -7.25 7.62
CA LEU A 28 17.89 -7.66 9.02
C LEU A 28 18.33 -9.12 9.16
N TYR A 29 18.01 -9.97 8.18
CA TYR A 29 18.36 -11.40 8.22
C TYR A 29 19.30 -11.82 7.09
N ALA A 30 19.34 -11.10 5.97
CA ALA A 30 20.16 -11.50 4.82
C ALA A 30 21.62 -11.02 4.92
N PHE A 31 21.90 -9.97 5.71
CA PHE A 31 23.24 -9.42 5.83
C PHE A 31 23.69 -9.37 7.28
N ALA A 32 24.86 -9.96 7.56
CA ALA A 32 25.55 -9.80 8.85
C ALA A 32 26.34 -8.47 8.94
N GLY A 33 26.40 -7.70 7.85
CA GLY A 33 27.15 -6.44 7.73
C GLY A 33 26.45 -5.45 6.79
N ALA A 34 27.20 -4.54 6.16
CA ALA A 34 26.63 -3.54 5.28
C ALA A 34 25.99 -4.16 4.01
N GLU A 35 24.77 -3.73 3.68
CA GLU A 35 24.09 -4.09 2.43
C GLU A 35 24.86 -3.49 1.23
N PRO A 36 25.16 -4.28 0.17
CA PRO A 36 25.78 -3.76 -1.04
C PRO A 36 24.96 -2.62 -1.67
N ASP A 37 25.60 -1.51 -2.04
CA ASP A 37 24.91 -0.30 -2.51
C ASP A 37 23.98 -0.53 -3.71
N VAL A 38 24.37 -1.42 -4.63
CA VAL A 38 23.57 -1.78 -5.81
C VAL A 38 22.27 -2.46 -5.40
N LEU A 39 22.34 -3.42 -4.47
CA LEU A 39 21.16 -4.11 -3.93
C LEU A 39 20.29 -3.16 -3.13
N GLY A 40 20.89 -2.30 -2.31
CA GLY A 40 20.16 -1.31 -1.52
C GLY A 40 19.36 -0.32 -2.36
N ARG A 41 19.88 0.08 -3.54
CA ARG A 41 19.14 0.95 -4.49
C ARG A 41 17.99 0.21 -5.16
N TRP A 42 18.23 -1.01 -5.64
CA TRP A 42 17.19 -1.85 -6.23
C TRP A 42 16.06 -2.11 -5.24
N ARG A 43 16.40 -2.50 -4.00
CA ARG A 43 15.44 -2.75 -2.92
C ARG A 43 14.63 -1.51 -2.58
N HIS A 44 15.25 -0.34 -2.45
CA HIS A 44 14.52 0.91 -2.18
C HIS A 44 13.54 1.28 -3.30
N ARG A 45 13.91 1.03 -4.56
CA ARG A 45 13.00 1.22 -5.69
C ARG A 45 11.80 0.29 -5.60
N TRP A 46 12.03 -0.99 -5.32
CA TRP A 46 10.95 -1.97 -5.16
C TRP A 46 10.08 -1.71 -3.94
N LEU A 47 10.66 -1.28 -2.81
CA LEU A 47 9.92 -0.84 -1.63
C LEU A 47 8.94 0.29 -1.94
N LEU A 48 9.36 1.27 -2.75
CA LEU A 48 8.47 2.35 -3.17
C LEU A 48 7.34 1.81 -4.06
N TRP A 49 7.65 0.98 -5.06
CA TRP A 49 6.65 0.40 -5.95
C TRP A 49 5.63 -0.48 -5.20
N THR A 50 6.08 -1.31 -4.27
CA THR A 50 5.19 -2.17 -3.48
C THR A 50 4.39 -1.38 -2.47
N ALA A 51 4.92 -0.30 -1.89
CA ALA A 51 4.16 0.62 -1.04
C ALA A 51 3.06 1.34 -1.82
N VAL A 52 3.37 1.83 -3.04
CA VAL A 52 2.39 2.44 -3.94
C VAL A 52 1.33 1.41 -4.37
N ALA A 53 1.75 0.20 -4.72
CA ALA A 53 0.81 -0.88 -5.05
C ALA A 53 -0.09 -1.25 -3.87
N ALA A 54 0.43 -1.27 -2.64
CA ALA A 54 -0.37 -1.52 -1.43
C ALA A 54 -1.42 -0.43 -1.19
N LEU A 55 -1.06 0.84 -1.43
CA LEU A 55 -1.98 1.98 -1.35
C LEU A 55 -3.10 1.88 -2.40
N PHE A 56 -2.73 1.70 -3.68
CA PHE A 56 -3.70 1.60 -4.78
C PHE A 56 -4.63 0.39 -4.63
N SER A 57 -4.07 -0.78 -4.32
CA SER A 57 -4.88 -1.99 -4.09
C SER A 57 -5.83 -1.83 -2.90
N GLY A 58 -5.41 -1.14 -1.84
CA GLY A 58 -6.26 -0.84 -0.69
C GLY A 58 -7.42 0.11 -1.02
N LEU A 59 -7.20 1.08 -1.90
CA LEU A 59 -8.24 1.97 -2.40
C LEU A 59 -9.24 1.23 -3.30
N CYS A 60 -8.74 0.41 -4.24
CA CYS A 60 -9.58 -0.43 -5.09
C CYS A 60 -10.42 -1.41 -4.26
N TRP A 61 -9.81 -2.04 -3.25
CA TRP A 61 -10.52 -2.95 -2.34
C TRP A 61 -11.67 -2.23 -1.62
N PHE A 62 -11.46 -1.01 -1.15
CA PHE A 62 -12.53 -0.22 -0.52
C PHE A 62 -13.65 0.11 -1.49
N ALA A 63 -13.34 0.59 -2.69
CA ALA A 63 -14.35 0.90 -3.70
C ALA A 63 -15.22 -0.33 -4.00
N PHE A 64 -14.60 -1.50 -4.22
CA PHE A 64 -15.35 -2.72 -4.45
C PHE A 64 -16.11 -3.22 -3.21
N ALA A 65 -15.58 -3.02 -2.00
CA ALA A 65 -16.25 -3.43 -0.77
C ALA A 65 -17.49 -2.55 -0.51
N ALA A 66 -17.37 -1.25 -0.68
CA ALA A 66 -18.47 -0.29 -0.56
C ALA A 66 -19.55 -0.54 -1.64
N ALA A 67 -19.16 -0.83 -2.90
CA ALA A 67 -20.11 -1.27 -3.93
C ALA A 67 -20.85 -2.55 -3.57
N ASN A 68 -20.16 -3.50 -2.92
CA ASN A 68 -20.77 -4.76 -2.50
C ASN A 68 -21.77 -4.58 -1.35
N MET A 69 -21.50 -3.64 -0.43
CA MET A 69 -22.37 -3.34 0.70
C MET A 69 -23.61 -2.52 0.29
N SER A 70 -23.46 -1.57 -0.63
CA SER A 70 -24.56 -0.76 -1.17
C SER A 70 -25.39 -1.49 -2.23
N GLY A 71 -24.84 -2.57 -2.83
CA GLY A 71 -25.49 -3.31 -3.91
C GLY A 71 -25.48 -2.59 -5.26
N SER A 72 -24.87 -1.39 -5.33
CA SER A 72 -24.86 -0.51 -6.50
C SER A 72 -23.53 0.23 -6.59
N ILE A 73 -22.85 0.15 -7.74
CA ILE A 73 -21.65 0.96 -8.01
C ILE A 73 -22.01 2.45 -8.16
N SER A 74 -23.27 2.75 -8.51
CA SER A 74 -23.79 4.12 -8.65
C SER A 74 -23.70 4.91 -7.35
N ASP A 75 -23.84 4.22 -6.22
CA ASP A 75 -23.88 4.82 -4.88
C ASP A 75 -22.45 5.19 -4.41
N LEU A 76 -21.41 4.71 -5.08
CA LEU A 76 -20.03 5.18 -4.88
C LEU A 76 -19.78 6.61 -5.40
N VAL A 77 -20.67 7.11 -6.27
CA VAL A 77 -20.60 8.49 -6.78
C VAL A 77 -21.17 9.48 -5.75
N ASP A 78 -22.02 8.98 -4.85
CA ASP A 78 -22.54 9.77 -3.74
C ASP A 78 -21.51 9.83 -2.59
N ALA A 79 -20.91 11.01 -2.42
CA ALA A 79 -19.91 11.26 -1.39
C ALA A 79 -20.47 11.03 0.03
N GLU A 80 -21.77 11.18 0.23
CA GLU A 80 -22.42 10.97 1.53
C GLU A 80 -22.54 9.49 1.87
N ALA A 81 -22.91 8.66 0.88
CA ALA A 81 -22.93 7.20 1.03
C ALA A 81 -21.53 6.63 1.26
N VAL A 82 -20.52 7.14 0.54
CA VAL A 82 -19.11 6.76 0.77
C VAL A 82 -18.65 7.17 2.16
N TRP A 83 -19.00 8.38 2.61
CA TRP A 83 -18.63 8.86 3.93
C TRP A 83 -19.25 8.02 5.06
N ALA A 84 -20.53 7.66 4.94
CA ALA A 84 -21.20 6.77 5.88
C ALA A 84 -20.51 5.40 5.96
N VAL A 85 -20.12 4.80 4.82
CA VAL A 85 -19.38 3.53 4.82
C VAL A 85 -18.01 3.68 5.50
N VAL A 86 -17.31 4.81 5.31
CA VAL A 86 -16.00 5.06 5.93
C VAL A 86 -16.11 5.30 7.45
N HIS A 87 -17.08 6.09 7.91
CA HIS A 87 -17.14 6.52 9.32
C HIS A 87 -18.03 5.65 10.20
N ASP A 88 -19.16 5.18 9.68
CA ASP A 88 -20.19 4.51 10.49
C ASP A 88 -19.99 2.99 10.55
N THR A 89 -18.97 2.46 9.86
CA THR A 89 -18.66 1.03 9.88
C THR A 89 -17.31 0.74 10.52
N VAL A 90 -17.23 -0.37 11.25
CA VAL A 90 -15.96 -0.92 11.75
C VAL A 90 -14.99 -1.20 10.59
N PHE A 91 -15.51 -1.59 9.43
CA PHE A 91 -14.74 -1.77 8.21
C PHE A 91 -14.03 -0.47 7.79
N GLY A 92 -14.75 0.65 7.74
CA GLY A 92 -14.23 1.95 7.36
C GLY A 92 -13.19 2.49 8.33
N GLN A 93 -13.37 2.28 9.64
CA GLN A 93 -12.37 2.64 10.66
C GLN A 93 -11.05 1.87 10.46
N VAL A 94 -11.14 0.54 10.31
CA VAL A 94 -9.95 -0.32 10.08
C VAL A 94 -9.27 0.03 8.74
N TRP A 95 -10.06 0.27 7.69
CA TRP A 95 -9.54 0.68 6.40
C TRP A 95 -8.82 2.03 6.47
N THR A 96 -9.38 3.01 7.16
CA THR A 96 -8.79 4.35 7.31
C THR A 96 -7.42 4.28 7.98
N LEU A 97 -7.30 3.50 9.07
CA LEU A 97 -6.01 3.26 9.71
C LEU A 97 -5.02 2.58 8.74
N ARG A 98 -5.49 1.60 7.97
CA ARG A 98 -4.66 0.89 6.99
C ARG A 98 -4.14 1.83 5.89
N MET A 99 -4.98 2.76 5.42
CA MET A 99 -4.60 3.75 4.42
C MET A 99 -3.64 4.78 4.97
N LEU A 100 -3.84 5.23 6.21
CA LEU A 100 -2.89 6.09 6.90
C LEU A 100 -1.50 5.45 6.94
N LEU A 101 -1.42 4.18 7.35
CA LEU A 101 -0.16 3.42 7.37
C LEU A 101 0.46 3.24 5.98
N ALA A 102 -0.37 2.97 4.96
CA ALA A 102 0.10 2.85 3.58
C ALA A 102 0.71 4.18 3.07
N VAL A 103 0.05 5.31 3.32
CA VAL A 103 0.55 6.66 2.98
C VAL A 103 1.86 6.97 3.70
N LEU A 104 1.94 6.68 5.00
CA LEU A 104 3.16 6.86 5.78
C LEU A 104 4.31 6.02 5.21
N THR A 105 4.02 4.77 4.84
CA THR A 105 5.03 3.86 4.27
C THR A 105 5.55 4.34 2.92
N VAL A 106 4.67 4.83 2.04
CA VAL A 106 5.07 5.48 0.78
C VAL A 106 5.95 6.70 1.06
N GLY A 107 5.56 7.54 2.02
CA GLY A 107 6.34 8.72 2.41
C GLY A 107 7.74 8.38 2.90
N VAL A 108 7.86 7.34 3.74
CA VAL A 108 9.16 6.85 4.23
C VAL A 108 10.00 6.26 3.10
N ALA A 109 9.41 5.41 2.24
CA ALA A 109 10.11 4.81 1.10
C ALA A 109 10.61 5.88 0.11
N ALA A 110 9.80 6.90 -0.17
CA ALA A 110 10.17 8.02 -1.04
C ALA A 110 11.30 8.87 -0.45
N ARG A 111 11.27 9.14 0.87
CA ARG A 111 12.36 9.85 1.57
C ARG A 111 13.67 9.05 1.52
N GLY A 112 13.62 7.74 1.75
CA GLY A 112 14.79 6.85 1.67
C GLY A 112 15.42 6.80 0.28
N LEU A 113 14.60 6.83 -0.78
CA LEU A 113 15.11 6.90 -2.15
C LEU A 113 15.79 8.25 -2.45
N ARG A 114 15.20 9.36 -1.98
CA ARG A 114 15.74 10.71 -2.15
C ARG A 114 17.08 10.91 -1.43
N SER A 115 17.21 10.44 -0.19
CA SER A 115 18.46 10.60 0.58
C SER A 115 19.62 9.85 -0.07
N LYS A 116 19.41 8.61 -0.53
CA LYS A 116 20.44 7.85 -1.26
C LYS A 116 20.80 8.47 -2.62
N ALA A 117 19.81 9.03 -3.34
CA ALA A 117 20.07 9.73 -4.60
C ALA A 117 20.86 11.03 -4.41
N ALA A 118 20.68 11.74 -3.29
CA ALA A 118 21.44 12.94 -2.96
C ALA A 118 22.90 12.62 -2.55
N ALA A 119 23.12 11.54 -1.80
CA ALA A 119 24.45 11.10 -1.40
C ALA A 119 25.33 10.69 -2.60
N HIS A 120 24.76 10.04 -3.61
CA HIS A 120 25.50 9.65 -4.81
C HIS A 120 25.94 10.83 -5.69
N ARG A 121 25.26 11.98 -5.61
CA ARG A 121 25.62 13.17 -6.40
C ARG A 121 26.82 13.95 -5.82
N ARG A 122 27.32 13.55 -4.65
CA ARG A 122 28.42 14.20 -3.92
C ARG A 122 29.73 13.41 -3.91
N ASN A 123 29.72 12.15 -4.36
CA ASN A 123 30.92 11.33 -4.60
C ASN A 123 31.27 11.35 -6.09
#